data_AF-A0A239GU09-F1
#
_entry.id   AF-A0A239GU09-F1
#
_cell.length_a   1.000
_cell.length_b   1.000
_cell.length_c   1.000
_cell.angle_alpha   90.00
_cell.angle_beta   90.00
_cell.angle_gamma   90.00
#
_symmetry.space_group_name_H-M   'P 1'
#
loop_
_entity.id
_entity.type
_entity.pdbx_description
1 polymer ?
#
loop_
_entity_poly.entity_id
_entity_poly.type
_entity_poly.pdbx_seq_one_letter_code
_entity_poly.pdbx_strand_id
1 'polypeptide(L)'
;MKIKARKITIAVMVFLLVLGLWINGIIPQQIGKAAAINYVQKNHEDRGLLFVTIEYSSVHGDYFAVFKDFNGEVYNFLMHSKLLPITVLYDPLNPPG
;
A
#
# COMPACT_ATOMS: atom_id res chain seq x y z
N MET A 1 -26.41 -32.88 -1.43
CA MET A 1 -26.65 -31.71 -0.55
C MET A 1 -25.45 -31.37 0.37
N LYS A 2 -24.83 -32.34 1.05
CA LYS A 2 -23.69 -32.12 1.97
C LYS A 2 -22.45 -31.44 1.38
N ILE A 3 -22.11 -31.71 0.11
CA ILE A 3 -20.94 -31.08 -0.56
C ILE A 3 -21.16 -29.58 -0.80
N LYS A 4 -22.37 -29.15 -1.17
CA LYS A 4 -22.69 -27.73 -1.34
C LYS A 4 -22.57 -26.97 0.00
N ALA A 5 -23.10 -27.55 1.08
CA ALA A 5 -22.95 -27.00 2.42
C ALA A 5 -21.47 -26.89 2.85
N ARG A 6 -20.65 -27.92 2.62
CA ARG A 6 -19.20 -27.88 2.90
C ARG A 6 -18.46 -26.79 2.11
N LYS A 7 -18.79 -26.61 0.82
CA LYS A 7 -18.21 -25.53 -0.01
C LYS A 7 -18.59 -24.15 0.52
N ILE A 8 -19.83 -23.96 0.95
CA ILE A 8 -20.29 -22.70 1.55
C ILE A 8 -19.53 -22.42 2.85
N THR A 9 -19.40 -23.41 3.74
CA THR A 9 -18.64 -23.23 5.00
C THR A 9 -17.19 -22.84 4.74
N ILE A 10 -16.53 -23.46 3.76
CA ILE A 10 -15.16 -23.09 3.38
C ILE A 10 -15.11 -21.67 2.83
N ALA A 11 -16.04 -21.29 1.96
CA ALA A 11 -16.10 -19.95 1.40
C ALA A 11 -16.26 -18.87 2.49
N VAL A 12 -17.13 -19.12 3.48
CA VAL A 12 -17.33 -18.21 4.62
C VAL A 12 -16.06 -18.10 5.47
N MET A 13 -15.37 -19.21 5.75
CA MET A 13 -14.11 -19.17 6.50
C MET A 13 -13.02 -18.37 5.77
N VAL A 14 -12.87 -18.57 4.46
CA VAL A 14 -11.93 -17.80 3.64
C VAL A 14 -12.30 -16.32 3.64
N PHE A 15 -13.58 -15.99 3.50
CA PHE A 15 -14.05 -14.62 3.54
C PHE A 15 -13.74 -13.93 4.87
N LEU A 16 -14.02 -14.58 6.00
CA LEU A 16 -13.70 -14.05 7.33
C LEU A 16 -12.20 -13.85 7.53
N LEU A 17 -11.37 -14.77 7.01
CA LEU A 17 -9.92 -14.63 7.04
C LEU A 17 -9.44 -13.41 6.25
N VAL A 18 -9.96 -13.21 5.02
CA VAL A 18 -9.63 -12.04 4.20
C VAL A 18 -10.07 -10.74 4.89
N LEU A 19 -11.27 -10.71 5.46
CA LEU A 19 -11.75 -9.55 6.24
C LEU A 19 -10.84 -9.26 7.44
N GLY A 20 -10.42 -10.30 8.17
CA GLY A 20 -9.50 -10.15 9.29
C GLY A 20 -8.16 -9.54 8.87
N LEU A 21 -7.57 -10.01 7.77
CA LEU A 21 -6.34 -9.44 7.21
C LEU A 21 -6.53 -8.00 6.74
N TRP A 22 -7.72 -7.65 6.25
CA TRP A 22 -8.04 -6.30 5.80
C TRP A 22 -8.16 -5.31 6.97
N ILE A 23 -8.92 -5.67 8.01
CA ILE A 23 -9.14 -4.82 9.19
C ILE A 23 -7.82 -4.56 9.93
N ASN A 24 -6.97 -5.58 10.04
CA ASN A 24 -5.62 -5.45 10.62
C ASN A 24 -4.64 -4.66 9.73
N GLY A 25 -5.05 -4.20 8.55
CA GLY A 25 -4.24 -3.35 7.69
C GLY A 25 -3.20 -4.08 6.85
N ILE A 26 -3.09 -5.41 6.93
CA ILE A 26 -2.10 -6.20 6.18
C ILE A 26 -2.37 -6.08 4.67
N ILE A 27 -3.62 -6.32 4.24
CA ILE A 27 -3.99 -6.18 2.83
C ILE A 27 -3.86 -4.72 2.37
N PRO A 28 -4.45 -3.73 3.06
CA PRO A 28 -4.24 -2.31 2.75
C PRO A 28 -2.78 -1.89 2.59
N GLN A 29 -1.87 -2.35 3.45
CA GLN A 29 -0.45 -1.98 3.40
C GLN A 29 0.24 -2.54 2.14
N GLN A 30 -0.11 -3.75 1.70
CA GLN A 30 0.42 -4.31 0.45
C GLN A 30 -0.12 -3.57 -0.78
N ILE A 31 -1.39 -3.14 -0.74
CA ILE A 31 -1.97 -2.31 -1.79
C ILE A 31 -1.25 -0.95 -1.84
N GLY A 32 -1.01 -0.33 -0.68
CA GLY A 32 -0.24 0.93 -0.56
C GLY A 32 1.17 0.81 -1.11
N LYS A 33 1.87 -0.27 -0.77
CA LYS A 33 3.19 -0.58 -1.34
C LYS A 33 3.15 -0.64 -2.86
N ALA A 34 2.22 -1.42 -3.42
CA ALA A 34 2.11 -1.58 -4.87
C ALA A 34 1.78 -0.25 -5.57
N ALA A 35 0.85 0.53 -5.00
CA ALA A 35 0.49 1.85 -5.50
C ALA A 35 1.69 2.83 -5.48
N ALA A 36 2.45 2.86 -4.38
CA ALA A 36 3.63 3.70 -4.24
C ALA A 36 4.73 3.32 -5.25
N ILE A 37 5.05 2.03 -5.36
CA ILE A 37 6.03 1.54 -6.33
C ILE A 37 5.62 1.90 -7.76
N ASN A 38 4.36 1.63 -8.11
CA ASN A 38 3.85 1.93 -9.45
C ASN A 38 3.87 3.43 -9.77
N TYR A 39 3.54 4.28 -8.80
CA TYR A 39 3.64 5.73 -8.96
C TYR A 39 5.09 6.17 -9.20
N VAL A 40 6.01 5.77 -8.32
CA VAL A 40 7.43 6.16 -8.43
C VAL A 40 8.05 5.65 -9.72
N GLN A 41 7.76 4.41 -10.12
CA GLN A 41 8.24 3.87 -11.40
C GLN A 41 7.67 4.62 -12.60
N LYS A 42 6.41 5.06 -12.54
CA LYS A 42 5.78 5.79 -13.64
C LYS A 42 6.25 7.24 -13.75
N ASN A 43 6.53 7.89 -12.62
CA ASN A 43 6.78 9.33 -12.54
C ASN A 43 8.27 9.68 -12.41
N HIS A 44 9.10 8.77 -11.88
CA HIS A 44 10.50 8.98 -11.51
C HIS A 44 11.38 7.77 -11.87
N GLU A 45 11.09 7.10 -12.99
CA GLU A 45 11.83 5.91 -13.45
C GLU A 45 13.35 6.17 -13.55
N ASP A 46 13.71 7.36 -14.04
CA ASP A 46 15.07 7.83 -14.27
C ASP A 46 15.86 8.05 -12.98
N ARG A 47 15.19 8.17 -11.84
CA ARG A 47 15.81 8.42 -10.53
C ARG A 47 16.32 7.14 -9.87
N GLY A 48 15.96 5.95 -10.40
CA GLY A 48 16.45 4.67 -9.88
C GLY A 48 16.07 4.40 -8.43
N LEU A 49 14.92 4.92 -7.99
CA LEU A 49 14.47 4.80 -6.60
C LEU A 49 14.07 3.36 -6.24
N LEU A 50 14.62 2.85 -5.15
CA LEU A 50 14.32 1.53 -4.59
C LEU A 50 13.38 1.65 -3.40
N PHE A 51 12.31 0.86 -3.41
CA PHE A 51 11.37 0.79 -2.28
C PHE A 51 12.04 0.19 -1.04
N VAL A 52 11.90 0.86 0.10
CA VAL A 52 12.43 0.42 1.40
C VAL A 52 11.31 -0.11 2.28
N THR A 53 10.34 0.73 2.63
CA THR A 53 9.23 0.37 3.53
C THR A 53 8.00 1.24 3.28
N ILE A 54 6.86 0.82 3.82
CA ILE A 54 5.66 1.64 3.89
C ILE A 54 5.02 1.47 5.27
N GLU A 55 4.71 2.59 5.89
CA GLU A 55 4.14 2.63 7.24
C GLU A 55 2.84 3.41 7.26
N TYR A 56 1.82 2.85 7.92
CA TYR A 56 0.54 3.55 8.10
C TYR A 56 0.58 4.38 9.38
N SER A 57 0.28 5.67 9.28
CA SER A 57 0.00 6.48 10.45
C SER A 57 -1.49 6.53 10.71
N SER A 58 -1.93 5.96 11.84
CA SER A 58 -3.31 6.09 12.29
C SER A 58 -3.67 7.52 12.70
N VAL A 59 -2.68 8.35 13.03
CA VAL A 59 -2.87 9.75 13.41
C VAL A 59 -3.20 10.60 12.18
N HIS A 60 -2.50 10.36 11.07
CA HIS A 60 -2.68 11.13 9.83
C HIS A 60 -3.68 10.49 8.86
N GLY A 61 -3.97 9.20 9.01
CA GLY A 61 -4.84 8.46 8.09
C GLY A 61 -4.17 8.08 6.77
N ASP A 62 -2.84 8.23 6.71
CA ASP A 62 -2.04 8.14 5.49
C ASP A 62 -0.91 7.12 5.62
N TYR A 63 -0.39 6.68 4.49
CA TYR A 63 0.82 5.89 4.41
C TYR A 63 2.03 6.76 4.08
N PHE A 64 3.15 6.47 4.73
CA PHE A 64 4.46 7.01 4.40
C PHE A 64 5.24 5.92 3.67
N ALA A 65 5.49 6.12 2.37
CA ALA A 65 6.28 5.21 1.56
C ALA A 65 7.71 5.74 1.44
N VAL A 66 8.67 4.93 1.88
CA VAL A 66 10.09 5.27 1.93
C VAL A 66 10.79 4.65 0.74
N PHE A 67 11.46 5.48 -0.05
CA PHE A 67 12.33 5.08 -1.14
C PHE A 67 13.75 5.56 -0.88
N LYS A 68 14.71 4.91 -1.52
CA LYS A 68 16.12 5.27 -1.44
C LYS A 68 16.76 5.22 -2.83
N ASP A 69 17.60 6.20 -3.15
CA ASP A 69 18.38 6.18 -4.39
C ASP A 69 19.67 5.35 -4.23
N PHE A 70 20.46 5.24 -5.30
CA PHE A 70 21.74 4.54 -5.28
C PHE A 70 22.82 5.22 -4.43
N ASN A 71 22.72 6.54 -4.22
CA ASN A 71 23.70 7.33 -3.46
C ASN A 71 23.47 7.27 -1.96
N GLY A 72 22.29 6.85 -1.52
CA GLY A 72 21.94 6.76 -0.12
C GLY A 72 20.80 7.66 0.32
N GLU A 73 20.35 8.57 -0.55
CA GLU A 73 19.35 9.59 -0.23
C GLU A 73 17.97 8.96 -0.06
N VAL A 74 17.25 9.41 0.97
CA VAL A 74 15.95 8.86 1.37
C VAL A 74 14.85 9.83 0.98
N TYR A 75 13.82 9.30 0.31
CA TYR A 75 12.67 10.02 -0.19
C TYR A 75 11.40 9.48 0.44
N ASN A 76 10.64 10.35 1.11
CA ASN A 76 9.41 9.99 1.80
C ASN A 76 8.20 10.51 1.02
N PHE A 77 7.44 9.60 0.43
CA PHE A 77 6.19 9.91 -0.26
C PHE A 77 5.02 9.77 0.71
N LEU A 78 4.11 10.74 0.69
CA LEU A 78 2.86 10.65 1.43
C LEU A 78 1.77 10.12 0.52
N MET A 79 1.20 8.98 0.88
CA MET A 79 0.16 8.30 0.12
C MET A 79 -1.14 8.36 0.92
N HIS A 80 -2.19 8.93 0.33
CA HIS A 80 -3.49 9.01 0.97
C HIS A 80 -4.38 7.80 0.71
N SER A 81 -5.12 7.55 1.80
CA SER A 81 -6.16 6.59 2.08
C SER A 81 -5.70 5.17 2.40
N LYS A 82 -6.11 4.72 3.60
CA LYS A 82 -6.09 3.32 4.03
C LYS A 82 -6.92 2.42 3.11
N LEU A 83 -7.90 2.99 2.41
CA LEU A 83 -8.85 2.29 1.54
C LEU A 83 -8.72 2.81 0.11
N LEU A 84 -8.80 1.91 -0.87
CA LEU A 84 -8.74 2.28 -2.28
C LEU A 84 -9.74 3.41 -2.65
N PRO A 85 -9.41 4.31 -3.60
CA PRO A 85 -8.14 4.39 -4.31
C PRO A 85 -7.04 5.02 -3.45
N ILE A 86 -5.80 4.52 -3.59
CA ILE A 86 -4.62 5.11 -2.93
C ILE A 86 -4.05 6.17 -3.88
N THR A 87 -3.89 7.40 -3.40
CA THR A 87 -3.36 8.53 -4.17
C THR A 87 -2.08 9.08 -3.53
N VAL A 88 -1.26 9.79 -4.30
CA VAL A 88 -0.08 10.47 -3.75
C VAL A 88 -0.48 11.89 -3.37
N LEU A 89 -0.32 12.26 -2.09
CA LEU A 89 -0.54 13.63 -1.60
C LEU A 89 0.72 14.47 -1.68
N TYR A 90 1.87 13.86 -1.41
CA TYR A 90 3.14 14.57 -1.40
C TYR A 90 4.21 13.73 -2.08
N ASP A 91 4.87 14.39 -3.02
CA ASP A 91 5.99 13.88 -3.78
C ASP A 91 7.21 14.79 -3.51
N PRO A 92 8.25 14.30 -2.82
CA PRO A 92 9.42 15.10 -2.50
C PRO A 92 10.24 15.51 -3.74
N LEU A 93 10.06 14.82 -4.87
CA LEU A 93 10.73 15.12 -6.14
C LEU A 93 9.95 16.11 -7.01
N ASN A 94 8.69 16.40 -6.65
CA ASN A 94 7.85 17.38 -7.34
C ASN A 94 7.00 18.16 -6.32
N PRO A 95 7.63 19.02 -5.50
CA PRO A 95 6.92 19.74 -4.45
C PRO A 95 5.90 20.72 -5.05
N PRO A 96 4.72 20.90 -4.41
CA PRO A 96 3.78 21.93 -4.83
C PRO A 96 4.45 23.31 -4.71
N GLY A 97 4.39 24.09 -5.80
CA GLY A 97 4.93 25.44 -5.89
C GLY A 97 4.10 26.50 -5.16
#